data_AF-A0A401TBK3-F1
#
_entry.id   AF-A0A401TBK3-F1
#
_cell.length_a   1.000
_cell.length_b   1.000
_cell.length_c   1.000
_cell.angle_alpha   90.00
_cell.angle_beta   90.00
_cell.angle_gamma   90.00
#
_symmetry.space_group_name_H-M   'P 1'
#
loop_
_entity.id
_entity.type
_entity.pdbx_description
1 polymer ?
#
loop_
_entity_poly.entity_id
_entity_poly.type
_entity_poly.pdbx_seq_one_letter_code
_entity_poly.pdbx_strand_id
1 'polypeptide(L)' 'MRVTASDADDPQTDNAALGYSIVGDGRGIFRIDPATGEIRTVGVGLDRE' A
#
# COMPACT_ATOMS: atom_id res chain seq x y z
N MET A 1 -1.07 7.47 -5.86
CA MET A 1 -1.95 7.70 -4.68
C MET A 1 -1.21 7.18 -3.45
N ARG A 2 -1.45 7.71 -2.24
CA ARG A 2 -0.79 7.22 -1.01
C ARG A 2 -1.79 7.08 0.12
N VAL A 3 -1.69 6.00 0.89
CA VAL A 3 -2.47 5.77 2.10
C VAL A 3 -1.62 6.00 3.35
N THR A 4 -2.29 6.30 4.46
CA THR A 4 -1.67 6.53 5.77
C THR A 4 -2.41 5.76 6.84
N ALA A 5 -1.66 5.20 7.79
CA ALA A 5 -2.16 4.59 9.02
C ALA A 5 -1.25 5.01 10.19
N SER A 6 -1.73 4.85 11.42
CA SER A 6 -1.00 5.18 12.65
C SER A 6 -1.20 4.09 13.69
N ASP A 7 -0.12 3.71 14.37
CA ASP A 7 -0.15 2.91 15.60
C ASP A 7 0.11 3.84 16.80
N ALA A 8 -0.43 3.49 17.97
CA ALA A 8 -0.31 4.30 19.19
C ALA A 8 0.92 3.94 20.03
N ASP A 9 1.58 2.82 19.73
CA ASP A 9 2.79 2.38 20.43
C ASP A 9 4.01 3.26 20.11
N ASP A 10 5.09 3.05 20.87
CA ASP A 10 6.34 3.80 20.72
C ASP A 10 6.93 3.60 19.30
N PRO A 11 7.05 4.66 18.49
CA PRO A 11 7.55 4.59 17.11
C PRO A 11 9.04 4.20 17.00
N GLN A 12 9.78 4.18 18.12
CA GLN A 12 11.16 3.69 18.17
C GLN A 12 11.25 2.17 18.37
N THR A 13 10.10 1.49 18.47
CA THR A 13 10.01 0.03 18.67
C THR A 13 9.31 -0.64 17.50
N ASP A 14 9.59 -1.94 17.31
CA ASP A 14 8.96 -2.73 16.24
C ASP A 14 7.43 -2.91 16.44
N ASN A 15 6.91 -2.62 17.64
CA ASN A 15 5.48 -2.74 17.92
C ASN A 15 4.64 -1.72 17.12
N ALA A 16 5.22 -0.58 16.76
CA ALA A 16 4.57 0.44 15.94
C ALA A 16 4.86 0.27 14.42
N ALA A 17 5.51 -0.82 14.01
CA ALA A 17 5.88 -1.03 12.61
C ALA A 17 4.65 -1.34 11.74
N LEU A 18 4.42 -0.51 10.73
CA LEU A 18 3.29 -0.67 9.80
C LEU A 18 3.70 -1.32 8.49
N GLY A 19 2.86 -2.25 8.01
CA GLY A 19 2.99 -2.89 6.71
C GLY A 19 1.70 -2.76 5.91
N TYR A 20 1.81 -2.35 4.64
CA TYR A 20 0.66 -2.19 3.75
C TYR A 20 0.50 -3.37 2.78
N SER A 21 -0.74 -3.83 2.59
CA SER A 21 -1.06 -4.82 1.56
C SER A 21 -2.45 -4.56 0.97
N ILE A 22 -2.62 -4.88 -0.32
CA ILE A 22 -3.94 -4.89 -0.96
C ILE A 22 -4.55 -6.28 -0.75
N VAL A 23 -5.80 -6.34 -0.34
CA VAL A 23 -6.59 -7.58 -0.21
C VAL A 23 -7.82 -7.51 -1.12
N GLY A 24 -8.32 -8.67 -1.55
CA GLY A 24 -9.46 -8.75 -2.47
C GLY A 24 -9.11 -8.49 -3.93
N ASP A 25 -10.12 -8.08 -4.70
CA ASP A 25 -10.00 -7.84 -6.14
C ASP A 25 -9.11 -6.63 -6.44
N GLY A 26 -8.29 -6.73 -7.49
CA GLY A 26 -7.39 -5.65 -7.92
C GLY A 26 -5.90 -5.89 -7.64
N ARG A 27 -5.50 -6.97 -6.95
CA ARG A 27 -4.07 -7.36 -6.77
C ARG A 27 -3.27 -7.52 -8.07
N GLY A 28 -3.94 -7.78 -9.19
CA GLY A 28 -3.34 -7.87 -10.51
C GLY A 28 -3.22 -6.53 -11.25
N ILE A 29 -4.00 -5.52 -10.83
CA ILE A 29 -4.10 -4.21 -11.49
C ILE A 29 -3.39 -3.13 -10.66
N PHE A 30 -3.36 -3.28 -9.34
CA PHE A 30 -2.78 -2.34 -8.40
C PHE A 30 -1.71 -3.01 -7.55
N ARG A 31 -0.64 -2.27 -7.27
CA ARG A 31 0.42 -2.61 -6.31
C ARG A 31 0.50 -1.51 -5.26
N ILE A 32 0.83 -1.92 -4.05
CA ILE A 32 1.14 -1.02 -2.93
C ILE A 32 2.57 -1.27 -2.47
N ASP A 33 3.29 -0.19 -2.20
CA ASP A 33 4.57 -0.27 -1.49
C ASP A 33 4.32 -0.56 0.00
N PRO A 34 4.84 -1.68 0.54
CA PRO A 34 4.51 -2.13 1.89
C PRO A 34 5.08 -1.23 2.99
N ALA A 35 6.07 -0.39 2.70
CA ALA A 35 6.69 0.52 3.67
C ALA A 35 6.07 1.92 3.59
N THR A 36 5.74 2.41 2.39
CA THR A 36 5.31 3.80 2.19
C THR A 36 3.81 3.97 2.03
N GLY A 37 3.08 2.90 1.70
CA GLY A 37 1.66 2.93 1.38
C GLY A 37 1.37 3.57 0.01
N GLU A 38 2.37 3.70 -0.86
CA GLU A 38 2.17 4.24 -2.20
C GLU A 38 1.48 3.21 -3.11
N ILE A 39 0.33 3.58 -3.69
CA ILE A 39 -0.43 2.76 -4.62
C ILE A 39 -0.16 3.20 -6.06
N ARG A 40 0.19 2.21 -6.89
CA ARG A 40 0.46 2.34 -8.33
C ARG A 40 -0.26 1.26 -9.12
N THR A 41 -0.47 1.49 -10.41
CA THR A 41 -1.05 0.51 -11.32
C THR A 41 0.05 -0.39 -11.89
N VAL A 42 -0.24 -1.68 -12.04
CA VAL A 42 0.62 -2.61 -12.77
C VAL A 42 0.54 -2.23 -14.25
N GLY A 43 1.69 -1.94 -14.87
CA GLY A 43 1.79 -1.27 -16.18
C GLY A 43 1.30 -2.05 -17.41
N VAL A 44 0.25 -2.88 -17.29
CA VAL A 44 -0.44 -3.45 -18.44
C VAL A 44 -1.58 -2.51 -18.81
N GLY A 45 -1.34 -1.67 -19.83
CA GLY A 45 -2.34 -0.96 -20.63
C GLY A 45 -3.62 -0.55 -19.90
N LEU A 46 -3.56 0.48 -19.07
CA LEU A 46 -4.75 1.23 -18.68
C LEU A 46 -5.11 2.21 -19.80
N ASP A 47 -5.37 1.67 -21.00
CA ASP A 47 -5.95 2.48 -22.05
C ASP A 47 -7.45 2.64 -21.76
N ARG A 48 -7.93 3.87 -21.80
CA ARG A 48 -9.35 4.17 -21.70
C ARG A 48 -9.82 4.40 -23.13
N GLU A 49 -10.70 3.54 -23.61
CA GLU A 49 -11.45 3.77 -24.86
C GLU A 49 -12.44 4.94 -24.68
#